data_AF-A0A060CP52-F1
#
_entry.id   AF-A0A060CP52-F1
#
_cell.length_a   1.000
_cell.length_b   1.000
_cell.length_c   1.000
_cell.angle_alpha   90.00
_cell.angle_beta   90.00
_cell.angle_gamma   90.00
#
_symmetry.space_group_name_H-M   'P 1'
#
loop_
_entity.id
_entity.type
_entity.pdbx_description
1 polymer ?
#
loop_
_entity_poly.entity_id
_entity_poly.type
_entity_poly.pdbx_seq_one_letter_code
_entity_poly.pdbx_strand_id
1 'polypeptide(L)'
;TDRACDATQVCSYHAWDESRIQPWSNPETGVSPHFWGRAIGWYLMALVDVLDELPHDHSGRDTIIAFLRQTAEAVTTMQDGPSGLWWQVLDRGG
;
A
#
# COMPACT_ATOMS: atom_id res chain seq x y z
N THR A 1 -6.27 -15.77 9.71
CA THR A 1 -6.11 -14.69 10.70
C THR A 1 -5.68 -13.45 9.95
N ASP A 2 -6.64 -12.74 9.35
CA ASP A 2 -6.45 -11.51 8.57
C ASP A 2 -6.16 -10.32 9.50
N ARG A 3 -4.96 -10.25 10.05
CA ARG A 3 -4.56 -9.15 10.96
C ARG A 3 -3.75 -8.04 10.30
N ALA A 4 -3.64 -8.01 8.98
CA ALA A 4 -2.72 -7.09 8.35
C ALA A 4 -3.33 -5.71 8.02
N CYS A 5 -4.65 -5.61 7.77
CA CYS A 5 -5.21 -4.41 7.15
C CYS A 5 -6.65 -4.13 7.63
N ASP A 6 -6.79 -3.24 8.61
CA ASP A 6 -8.07 -2.62 9.00
C ASP A 6 -8.34 -1.37 8.14
N ALA A 7 -9.56 -0.85 8.16
CA ALA A 7 -10.04 0.37 7.48
C ALA A 7 -9.22 1.65 7.77
N THR A 8 -8.24 1.56 8.67
CA THR A 8 -7.33 2.63 9.09
C THR A 8 -5.90 2.45 8.59
N GLN A 9 -5.56 1.32 7.94
CA GLN A 9 -4.23 1.05 7.40
C GLN A 9 -4.27 0.95 5.88
N VAL A 10 -3.49 1.80 5.22
CA VAL A 10 -3.26 1.76 3.77
C VAL A 10 -2.37 0.57 3.42
N CYS A 11 -2.96 -0.63 3.44
CA CYS A 11 -2.46 -1.76 2.68
C CYS A 11 -3.06 -1.71 1.29
N SER A 12 -2.38 -1.02 0.37
CA SER A 12 -2.89 -0.94 -1.00
C SER A 12 -2.85 -2.32 -1.64
N TYR A 13 -4.03 -2.88 -1.87
CA TYR A 13 -4.19 -3.96 -2.84
C TYR A 13 -3.60 -3.51 -4.18
N HIS A 14 -3.05 -4.46 -4.94
CA HIS A 14 -2.38 -4.15 -6.20
C HIS A 14 -3.28 -3.38 -7.18
N ALA A 15 -4.57 -3.76 -7.27
CA ALA A 15 -5.50 -3.14 -8.19
C ALA A 15 -6.91 -3.05 -7.61
N TRP A 16 -7.68 -2.12 -8.18
CA TRP A 16 -9.11 -1.96 -7.96
C TRP A 16 -9.82 -1.87 -9.30
N ASP A 17 -10.88 -2.66 -9.48
CA ASP A 17 -11.80 -2.59 -10.61
C ASP A 17 -13.14 -2.03 -10.12
N GLU A 18 -13.43 -0.78 -10.50
CA GLU A 18 -14.69 -0.11 -10.17
C GLU A 18 -15.90 -0.86 -10.72
N SER A 19 -15.77 -1.46 -11.91
CA SER A 19 -16.85 -2.20 -12.58
C SER A 19 -17.03 -3.62 -12.03
N ARG A 20 -16.02 -4.14 -11.32
CA ARG A 20 -15.98 -5.47 -10.70
C ARG A 20 -16.23 -6.62 -11.68
N ILE A 21 -15.83 -6.46 -12.93
CA ILE A 21 -16.02 -7.47 -13.97
C ILE A 21 -14.79 -8.35 -14.16
N GLN A 22 -13.63 -7.91 -13.69
CA GLN A 22 -12.39 -8.67 -13.86
C GLN A 22 -12.40 -9.94 -12.99
N PRO A 23 -11.88 -11.08 -13.47
CA PRO A 23 -11.89 -12.34 -12.71
C PRO A 23 -11.14 -12.28 -11.37
N TRP A 24 -10.15 -11.39 -11.24
CA TRP A 24 -9.38 -11.20 -10.02
C TRP A 24 -10.04 -10.28 -9.00
N SER A 25 -11.08 -9.55 -9.42
CA SER A 25 -11.73 -8.51 -8.63
C SER A 25 -12.66 -9.13 -7.61
N ASN A 26 -12.55 -8.70 -6.35
CA ASN A 26 -13.55 -9.00 -5.35
C ASN A 26 -14.93 -8.42 -5.78
N PRO A 27 -16.03 -9.19 -5.74
CA PRO A 27 -17.34 -8.74 -6.23
C PRO A 27 -18.00 -7.65 -5.36
N GLU A 28 -17.60 -7.52 -4.09
CA GLU A 28 -18.12 -6.51 -3.16
C GLU A 28 -17.26 -5.25 -3.10
N THR A 29 -15.94 -5.39 -3.18
CA THR A 29 -15.01 -4.27 -2.96
C THR A 29 -14.26 -3.83 -4.21
N GLY A 30 -14.18 -4.66 -5.25
CA GLY A 30 -13.43 -4.38 -6.48
C GLY A 30 -11.92 -4.64 -6.39
N VAL A 31 -11.39 -4.98 -5.20
CA VAL A 31 -9.94 -5.06 -4.98
C VAL A 31 -9.38 -6.43 -5.38
N SER A 32 -8.10 -6.44 -5.78
CA SER A 32 -7.32 -7.67 -5.99
C SER A 32 -7.04 -8.42 -4.67
N PRO A 33 -6.69 -9.73 -4.68
CA PRO A 33 -6.61 -10.53 -3.46
C PRO A 33 -5.30 -10.41 -2.65
N HIS A 34 -4.24 -9.81 -3.19
CA HIS A 34 -2.90 -9.88 -2.60
C HIS A 34 -2.18 -8.51 -2.55
N PHE A 35 -1.30 -8.37 -1.56
CA PHE A 35 -0.40 -7.23 -1.41
C PHE A 35 0.91 -7.50 -2.15
N TRP A 36 0.99 -7.01 -3.39
CA TRP A 36 2.17 -7.17 -4.20
C TRP A 36 3.25 -6.14 -3.83
N GLY A 37 4.41 -6.60 -3.38
CA GLY A 37 5.47 -5.73 -2.86
C GLY A 37 5.89 -4.63 -3.82
N ARG A 38 5.97 -4.91 -5.13
CA ARG A 38 6.32 -3.89 -6.12
C ARG A 38 5.23 -2.84 -6.33
N ALA A 39 3.95 -3.20 -6.25
CA ALA A 39 2.87 -2.21 -6.36
C ALA A 39 2.93 -1.19 -5.20
N ILE A 40 3.15 -1.68 -3.98
CA ILE A 40 3.28 -0.82 -2.81
C ILE A 40 4.57 0.01 -2.86
N GLY A 41 5.67 -0.58 -3.36
CA GLY A 41 6.90 0.15 -3.62
C GLY A 41 6.72 1.34 -4.57
N TRP A 42 5.98 1.15 -5.68
CA TRP A 42 5.64 2.26 -6.59
C TRP A 42 4.82 3.35 -5.91
N TYR A 43 3.85 2.97 -5.09
CA TYR A 43 3.04 3.93 -4.35
C TYR A 43 3.88 4.75 -3.36
N LEU A 44 4.76 4.11 -2.59
CA LEU A 44 5.68 4.81 -1.68
C LEU A 44 6.63 5.76 -2.41
N MET A 45 7.22 5.34 -3.53
CA MET A 45 8.08 6.21 -4.34
C MET A 45 7.31 7.43 -4.85
N ALA A 46 6.09 7.22 -5.38
CA ALA A 46 5.26 8.32 -5.86
C ALA A 46 4.89 9.32 -4.75
N LEU A 47 4.62 8.86 -3.52
CA LEU A 47 4.32 9.74 -2.39
C LEU A 47 5.52 10.63 -2.03
N VAL A 48 6.74 10.08 -2.04
CA VAL A 48 7.96 10.85 -1.77
C VAL A 48 8.21 11.85 -2.90
N ASP A 49 8.15 11.42 -4.15
CA ASP A 49 8.40 12.27 -5.32
C ASP A 49 7.39 13.44 -5.39
N VAL A 50 6.11 13.18 -5.09
CA VAL A 50 5.09 14.23 -5.04
C VAL A 50 5.40 15.25 -3.94
N LEU A 51 5.92 14.82 -2.78
CA LEU A 51 6.22 15.73 -1.67
C LEU A 51 7.39 16.68 -1.97
N ASP A 52 8.29 16.30 -2.89
CA ASP A 52 9.38 17.15 -3.36
C ASP A 52 8.88 18.23 -4.33
N GLU A 53 7.85 17.92 -5.14
CA GLU A 53 7.28 18.85 -6.11
C GLU A 53 6.14 19.72 -5.53
N LEU A 54 5.50 19.28 -4.45
CA LEU A 54 4.35 19.96 -3.88
C LEU A 54 4.78 21.17 -3.02
N PRO A 55 4.18 22.38 -3.23
CA PRO A 55 4.46 23.53 -2.39
C PRO A 55 4.26 23.24 -0.90
N HIS A 56 5.13 23.79 -0.06
CA HIS A 56 5.08 23.54 1.39
C HIS A 56 3.76 23.97 2.04
N ASP A 57 3.06 24.95 1.47
CA ASP A 57 1.78 25.50 1.93
C ASP A 57 0.56 24.90 1.21
N HIS A 58 0.75 23.88 0.36
CA HIS A 58 -0.34 23.22 -0.32
C HIS A 58 -1.26 22.49 0.68
N SER A 59 -2.56 22.74 0.59
CA SER A 59 -3.57 22.22 1.53
C SER A 59 -3.60 20.68 1.63
N GLY A 60 -3.25 19.98 0.56
CA GLY A 60 -3.19 18.51 0.52
C GLY A 60 -1.88 17.90 1.03
N ARG A 61 -0.85 18.70 1.35
CA ARG A 61 0.49 18.19 1.67
C ARG A 61 0.49 17.28 2.90
N ASP A 62 -0.21 17.70 3.96
CA ASP A 62 -0.30 16.93 5.20
C ASP A 62 -1.01 15.58 4.99
N THR A 63 -1.97 15.51 4.08
CA THR A 63 -2.63 14.26 3.69
C THR A 63 -1.65 13.28 3.04
N ILE A 64 -0.81 13.75 2.12
CA ILE A 64 0.20 12.92 1.46
C ILE A 64 1.25 12.42 2.47
N ILE A 65 1.70 13.28 3.41
CA ILE A 65 2.59 12.87 4.50
C ILE A 65 1.95 11.79 5.37
N ALA A 66 0.65 11.94 5.68
CA ALA A 66 -0.07 10.95 6.48
C ALA A 66 -0.12 9.59 5.78
N PHE A 67 -0.40 9.56 4.47
CA PHE A 67 -0.36 8.32 3.68
C PHE A 67 1.03 7.71 3.64
N LEU A 68 2.08 8.51 3.40
CA LEU A 68 3.45 8.02 3.39
C LEU A 68 3.82 7.36 4.72
N ARG A 69 3.51 8.00 5.85
CA ARG A 69 3.79 7.45 7.19
C ARG A 69 3.03 6.15 7.44
N GLN A 70 1.73 6.13 7.16
CA GLN A 70 0.90 4.94 7.37
C GLN A 70 1.35 3.76 6.51
N THR A 71 1.62 3.98 5.22
CA THR A 71 2.08 2.91 4.33
C THR A 71 3.48 2.43 4.70
N ALA A 72 4.41 3.33 5.05
CA ALA A 72 5.76 2.96 5.47
C ALA A 72 5.76 2.15 6.77
N GLU A 73 4.94 2.54 7.75
CA GLU A 73 4.75 1.78 8.98
C GLU A 73 4.20 0.38 8.69
N ALA A 74 3.14 0.28 7.89
CA ALA A 74 2.54 -1.00 7.52
C ALA A 74 3.55 -1.93 6.82
N VAL A 75 4.28 -1.44 5.82
CA VAL A 75 5.29 -2.22 5.09
C VAL A 75 6.42 -2.68 6.02
N THR A 76 6.84 -1.85 6.98
CA THR A 76 7.89 -2.21 7.93
C THR A 76 7.47 -3.39 8.80
N THR A 77 6.18 -3.52 9.17
CA THR A 77 5.69 -4.68 9.92
C THR A 77 5.73 -6.00 9.13
N MET A 78 5.87 -5.94 7.81
CA MET A 78 5.92 -7.08 6.88
C MET A 78 7.35 -7.42 6.42
N GLN A 79 8.37 -6.80 7.02
CA GLN A 79 9.77 -7.09 6.70
C GLN A 79 10.17 -8.47 7.25
N ASP A 80 10.87 -9.25 6.44
CA ASP A 80 11.50 -10.49 6.90
C ASP A 80 12.66 -10.16 7.84
N GLY A 81 12.53 -10.50 9.12
CA GLY A 81 13.52 -10.16 10.15
C GLY A 81 14.93 -10.66 9.84
N PRO A 82 15.14 -11.94 9.47
CA PRO A 82 16.45 -12.48 9.16
C PRO A 82 17.15 -11.84 7.96
N SER A 83 16.45 -11.61 6.84
CA SER A 83 17.07 -11.05 5.63
C SER A 83 17.05 -9.52 5.58
N GLY A 84 16.14 -8.87 6.31
CA GLY A 84 15.86 -7.45 6.17
C GLY A 84 15.17 -7.09 4.85
N LEU A 85 14.66 -8.08 4.11
CA LEU A 85 14.00 -7.88 2.81
C LEU A 85 12.48 -8.05 2.92
N TRP A 86 11.79 -7.88 1.79
CA TRP A 86 10.36 -8.09 1.66
C TRP A 86 10.06 -9.17 0.63
N TRP A 87 9.04 -9.99 0.92
CA TRP A 87 8.56 -11.03 0.02
C TRP A 87 7.78 -10.45 -1.16
N GLN A 88 7.63 -11.25 -2.23
CA GLN A 88 6.82 -10.86 -3.40
C GLN A 88 5.37 -10.56 -3.01
N VAL A 89 4.79 -11.39 -2.15
CA VAL A 89 3.49 -11.17 -1.52
C VAL A 89 3.76 -10.87 -0.05
N LEU A 90 3.56 -9.62 0.35
CA LEU A 90 4.13 -9.09 1.59
C LEU A 90 3.65 -9.82 2.86
N ASP A 91 2.38 -10.25 2.89
CA ASP A 91 1.75 -10.93 4.02
C ASP A 91 1.92 -12.46 4.00
N ARG A 92 2.65 -13.00 3.02
CA ARG A 92 2.79 -14.46 2.79
C ARG A 92 4.25 -14.93 2.83
N GLY A 93 5.08 -14.22 3.59
CA GLY A 93 6.42 -14.68 3.95
C GLY A 93 6.38 -15.97 4.76
N GLY A 94 7.28 -16.90 4.46
CA GLY A 94 7.42 -18.19 5.15
C GLY A 94 8.26 -18.07 6.42
#